data_AF-A0A7V7LB62-F1
#
_entry.id   AF-A0A7V7LB62-F1
#
_cell.length_a   1.000
_cell.length_b   1.000
_cell.length_c   1.000
_cell.angle_alpha   90.00
_cell.angle_beta   90.00
_cell.angle_gamma   90.00
#
_symmetry.space_group_name_H-M   'P 1'
#
loop_
_entity.id
_entity.type
_entity.pdbx_description
1 polymer ?
#
loop_
_entity_poly.entity_id
_entity_poly.type
_entity_poly.pdbx_seq_one_letter_code
_entity_poly.pdbx_strand_id
1 'polypeptide(L)'
;MSGYEELKWYPIEVKRGKQTFHFEVYRSGNELSVFYIDELGRKRAVTSTEELTLMLVVDEEKKRFRKFVGNSEWILLDGVCADRGMTKEEIAAYLYVKAHVLEDMEEK
;
A
#
# COMPACT_ATOMS: atom_id res chain seq x y z
N MET A 1 -13.97 4.09 29.97
CA MET A 1 -14.41 3.49 28.69
C MET A 1 -13.72 4.27 27.58
N SER A 2 -12.67 3.70 26.98
CA SER A 2 -11.95 4.35 25.88
C SER A 2 -12.83 4.30 24.63
N GLY A 3 -13.28 5.47 24.17
CA GLY A 3 -14.06 5.60 22.95
C GLY A 3 -13.29 5.04 21.77
N TYR A 4 -13.94 4.19 20.99
CA TYR A 4 -13.39 3.72 19.72
C TYR A 4 -13.16 4.94 18.82
N GLU A 5 -11.93 5.13 18.32
CA GLU A 5 -11.67 6.13 17.30
C GLU A 5 -12.50 5.80 16.05
N GLU A 6 -13.16 6.80 15.47
CA GLU A 6 -13.92 6.62 14.24
C GLU A 6 -12.97 6.34 13.07
N LEU A 7 -13.08 5.15 12.49
CA LEU A 7 -12.38 4.77 11.28
C LEU A 7 -12.98 5.54 10.09
N LYS A 8 -12.21 6.45 9.49
CA LYS A 8 -12.63 7.15 8.26
C LYS A 8 -12.12 6.41 7.03
N TRP A 9 -12.96 6.28 6.02
CA TRP A 9 -12.70 5.51 4.80
C TRP A 9 -12.86 6.39 3.55
N TYR A 10 -11.88 6.30 2.64
CA TYR A 10 -11.82 7.11 1.42
C TYR A 10 -11.43 6.26 0.21
N PRO A 11 -12.34 6.03 -0.75
CA PRO A 11 -11.99 5.42 -2.03
C PRO A 11 -11.32 6.47 -2.94
N ILE A 12 -10.22 6.10 -3.59
CA ILE A 12 -9.44 6.97 -4.46
C ILE A 12 -9.21 6.28 -5.79
N GLU A 13 -9.48 6.99 -6.88
CA GLU A 13 -9.16 6.56 -8.24
C GLU A 13 -8.04 7.44 -8.82
N VAL A 14 -6.98 6.81 -9.30
CA VAL A 14 -5.88 7.48 -9.99
C VAL A 14 -5.82 7.01 -11.43
N LYS A 15 -6.09 7.92 -12.37
CA LYS A 15 -5.96 7.64 -13.81
C LYS A 15 -4.54 7.95 -14.27
N ARG A 16 -3.84 6.97 -14.84
CA ARG A 16 -2.56 7.18 -15.54
C ARG A 16 -2.62 6.58 -16.93
N GLY A 17 -2.54 7.45 -17.94
CA GLY A 17 -2.71 7.04 -19.34
C GLY A 17 -4.08 6.38 -19.57
N LYS A 18 -4.08 5.12 -20.01
CA LYS A 18 -5.30 4.32 -20.23
C LYS A 18 -5.72 3.48 -19.03
N GLN A 19 -4.92 3.45 -17.97
CA GLN A 19 -5.16 2.61 -16.80
C GLN A 19 -5.75 3.45 -15.67
N THR A 20 -6.63 2.82 -14.88
CA THR A 20 -7.21 3.39 -13.66
C THR A 20 -6.81 2.50 -12.49
N PHE A 21 -6.16 3.10 -11.50
CA PHE A 21 -5.73 2.44 -10.27
C PHE A 21 -6.67 2.83 -9.15
N HIS A 22 -7.06 1.85 -8.34
CA HIS A 22 -8.02 2.03 -7.27
C HIS A 22 -7.30 1.82 -5.94
N PHE A 23 -7.53 2.74 -5.01
CA PHE A 23 -7.00 2.69 -3.66
C PHE A 23 -8.11 2.90 -2.65
N GLU A 24 -7.93 2.33 -1.47
CA GLU A 24 -8.71 2.66 -0.29
C GLU A 24 -7.79 3.16 0.81
N VAL A 25 -8.13 4.30 1.40
CA VAL A 25 -7.39 4.88 2.51
C VAL A 25 -8.23 4.81 3.76
N TYR A 26 -7.62 4.33 4.83
CA TYR A 26 -8.19 4.26 6.16
C TYR A 26 -7.42 5.19 7.09
N ARG A 27 -8.15 5.98 7.87
CA ARG A 27 -7.59 6.79 8.94
C ARG A 27 -8.12 6.33 10.28
N SER A 28 -7.23 5.98 11.20
CA SER A 28 -7.53 5.77 12.63
C SER A 28 -6.61 6.70 13.42
N GLY A 29 -7.19 7.73 14.04
CA GLY A 29 -6.42 8.75 14.74
C GLY A 29 -5.40 9.44 13.81
N ASN A 30 -4.12 9.23 14.12
CA ASN A 30 -2.97 9.75 13.35
C ASN A 30 -2.36 8.74 12.38
N GLU A 31 -2.89 7.51 12.32
CA GLU A 31 -2.39 6.47 11.42
C GLU A 31 -3.22 6.44 10.13
N LEU A 32 -2.50 6.37 9.00
CA LEU A 32 -3.06 6.21 7.67
C LEU A 32 -2.62 4.87 7.10
N SER A 33 -3.59 4.05 6.68
CA SER A 33 -3.35 2.80 5.97
C SER A 33 -3.85 2.92 4.54
N VAL A 34 -2.99 2.62 3.57
CA VAL A 34 -3.34 2.66 2.14
C VAL A 34 -3.38 1.23 1.59
N PHE A 35 -4.48 0.89 0.94
CA PHE A 35 -4.68 -0.39 0.28
C PHE A 35 -4.84 -0.16 -1.22
N TYR A 36 -4.15 -0.98 -2.01
CA TYR A 36 -4.41 -1.09 -3.43
C TYR A 36 -5.56 -2.08 -3.66
N ILE A 37 -6.48 -1.74 -4.55
CA ILE A 37 -7.57 -2.61 -4.96
C ILE A 37 -7.21 -3.22 -6.29
N ASP A 38 -6.96 -4.53 -6.31
CA ASP A 38 -6.58 -5.22 -7.54
C ASP A 38 -7.78 -5.40 -8.50
N GLU A 39 -7.51 -5.90 -9.70
CA GLU A 39 -8.51 -6.08 -10.77
C GLU A 39 -9.68 -7.01 -10.37
N LEU A 40 -9.50 -7.84 -9.34
CA LEU A 40 -10.53 -8.72 -8.79
C LEU A 40 -11.25 -8.09 -7.58
N GLY A 41 -10.98 -6.83 -7.27
CA GLY A 41 -11.56 -6.13 -6.12
C GLY A 41 -10.93 -6.50 -4.78
N ARG A 42 -9.78 -7.17 -4.76
CA ARG A 42 -9.13 -7.59 -3.51
C ARG A 42 -8.26 -6.46 -2.95
N LYS A 43 -8.35 -6.26 -1.65
CA LYS A 43 -7.50 -5.31 -0.90
C LYS A 43 -6.11 -5.90 -0.73
N ARG A 44 -5.10 -5.14 -1.15
CA ARG A 44 -3.69 -5.46 -0.94
C ARG A 44 -3.06 -4.34 -0.14
N ALA A 45 -2.44 -4.66 1.00
CA ALA A 45 -1.77 -3.64 1.79
C ALA A 45 -0.51 -3.17 1.06
N VAL A 46 -0.26 -1.86 1.04
CA VAL A 46 0.95 -1.29 0.47
C VAL A 46 1.97 -1.10 1.58
N THR A 47 3.18 -1.62 1.42
CA THR A 47 4.31 -1.34 2.34
C THR A 47 5.61 -1.20 1.55
N SER A 48 6.67 -0.73 2.21
CA SER A 48 7.98 -0.63 1.60
C SER A 48 8.74 -1.95 1.71
N THR A 49 9.53 -2.27 0.68
CA THR A 49 10.42 -3.43 0.68
C THR A 49 11.43 -3.35 1.83
N GLU A 50 11.89 -2.15 2.18
CA GLU A 50 12.84 -1.92 3.26
C GLU A 50 12.23 -2.30 4.62
N GLU A 51 11.05 -1.77 4.94
CA GLU A 51 10.33 -2.04 6.19
C GLU A 51 10.08 -3.54 6.35
N LEU A 52 9.54 -4.21 5.32
CA LEU A 52 9.29 -5.65 5.41
C LEU A 52 10.60 -6.45 5.55
N THR A 53 11.67 -6.02 4.87
CA THR A 53 12.98 -6.69 4.97
C THR A 53 13.58 -6.58 6.38
N LEU A 54 13.35 -5.47 7.08
CA LEU A 54 13.79 -5.28 8.47
C LEU A 54 13.02 -6.17 9.45
N MET A 55 11.77 -6.52 9.14
CA MET A 55 10.96 -7.43 9.94
C MET A 55 11.35 -8.90 9.77
N LEU A 56 11.99 -9.27 8.67
CA LEU A 56 12.53 -10.62 8.46
C LEU A 56 13.80 -10.82 9.28
N VAL A 57 13.80 -11.79 10.19
CA VAL A 57 14.94 -12.05 11.07
C VAL A 57 15.98 -12.97 10.40
N VAL A 58 15.53 -13.90 9.56
CA VAL A 58 16.37 -14.92 8.94
C VAL A 58 16.89 -14.46 7.58
N ASP A 59 18.20 -14.54 7.36
CA ASP A 59 18.83 -14.04 6.12
C ASP A 59 18.44 -14.85 4.87
N GLU A 60 18.18 -16.16 5.00
CA GLU A 60 17.62 -16.97 3.92
C GLU A 60 16.22 -16.47 3.50
N GLU A 61 15.40 -16.03 4.46
CA GLU A 61 14.07 -15.49 4.18
C GLU A 61 14.17 -14.14 3.49
N LYS A 62 15.07 -13.25 3.92
CA LYS A 62 15.35 -11.97 3.21
C LYS A 62 15.77 -12.22 1.77
N LYS A 63 16.65 -13.18 1.53
CA LYS A 63 17.10 -13.54 0.17
C LYS A 63 15.97 -14.09 -0.69
N ARG A 64 15.11 -14.96 -0.11
CA ARG A 64 13.93 -15.48 -0.81
C ARG A 64 12.94 -14.37 -1.12
N PHE A 65 12.61 -13.56 -0.13
CA PHE A 65 11.71 -12.42 -0.27
C PHE A 65 12.13 -11.47 -1.40
N ARG A 66 13.41 -11.05 -1.43
CA ARG A 66 13.95 -10.21 -2.52
C ARG A 66 13.84 -10.86 -3.91
N LYS A 67 13.92 -12.19 -4.01
CA LYS A 67 13.69 -12.88 -5.29
C LYS A 67 12.23 -12.81 -5.75
N PHE A 68 11.28 -12.77 -4.82
CA PHE A 68 9.85 -12.67 -5.13
C PHE A 68 9.40 -11.25 -5.45
N VAL A 69 9.80 -10.26 -4.65
CA VAL A 69 9.38 -8.86 -4.86
C VAL A 69 10.24 -8.10 -5.87
N GLY A 70 11.39 -8.69 -6.24
CA GLY A 70 12.35 -8.08 -7.15
C GLY A 70 12.99 -6.83 -6.57
N ASN A 71 13.32 -5.87 -7.44
CA ASN A 71 13.92 -4.59 -7.07
C ASN A 71 12.86 -3.48 -6.85
N SER A 72 11.61 -3.85 -6.58
CA SER A 72 10.57 -2.85 -6.31
C SER A 72 10.81 -2.21 -4.95
N GLU A 73 10.59 -0.90 -4.85
CA GLU A 73 10.61 -0.18 -3.56
C GLU A 73 9.34 -0.41 -2.76
N TRP A 74 8.22 -0.66 -3.45
CA TRP A 74 6.90 -0.86 -2.85
C TRP A 74 6.36 -2.24 -3.19
N ILE A 75 5.67 -2.85 -2.23
CA ILE A 75 5.12 -4.19 -2.36
C ILE A 75 3.63 -4.18 -2.03
N LEU A 76 2.92 -5.08 -2.68
CA LEU A 76 1.52 -5.40 -2.39
C LEU A 76 1.49 -6.67 -1.57
N LEU A 77 0.99 -6.58 -0.34
CA LEU A 77 0.79 -7.72 0.53
C LEU A 77 -0.63 -8.24 0.43
N ASP A 78 -0.76 -9.56 0.44
CA ASP A 78 -2.09 -10.19 0.50
C ASP A 78 -2.43 -10.94 1.76
N GLY A 79 -1.48 -11.03 2.69
CA GLY A 79 -1.66 -11.69 3.97
C GLY A 79 -1.68 -13.22 3.90
N VAL A 80 -1.54 -13.84 2.72
CA VAL A 80 -1.68 -15.29 2.55
C VAL A 80 -0.50 -15.95 1.80
N CYS A 81 0.34 -15.21 1.06
CA CYS A 81 1.68 -15.56 0.52
C CYS A 81 1.90 -15.06 -0.94
N ALA A 82 1.02 -14.27 -1.55
CA ALA A 82 1.22 -13.76 -2.91
C ALA A 82 1.68 -12.30 -2.91
N ASP A 83 2.69 -12.03 -2.09
CA ASP A 83 3.33 -10.72 -2.03
C ASP A 83 4.13 -10.50 -3.32
N ARG A 84 3.94 -9.34 -3.94
CA ARG A 84 4.70 -8.96 -5.14
C ARG A 84 5.14 -7.51 -5.09
N GLY A 85 6.21 -7.22 -5.83
CA GLY A 85 6.58 -5.85 -6.14
C GLY A 85 5.48 -5.16 -6.95
N MET A 86 5.27 -3.88 -6.68
CA MET A 86 4.45 -3.00 -7.51
C MET A 86 5.13 -2.74 -8.86
N THR A 87 4.33 -2.58 -9.91
CA THR A 87 4.84 -2.12 -11.21
C THR A 87 5.20 -0.64 -11.16
N LYS A 88 5.91 -0.13 -12.18
CA LYS A 88 6.28 1.30 -12.23
C LYS A 88 5.04 2.21 -12.24
N GLU A 89 3.98 1.80 -12.93
CA GLU A 89 2.73 2.54 -13.05
C GLU A 89 1.97 2.53 -11.72
N GLU A 90 1.92 1.39 -11.04
CA GLU A 90 1.34 1.25 -9.70
C GLU A 90 2.08 2.10 -8.67
N ILE A 91 3.42 2.06 -8.66
CA ILE A 91 4.26 2.88 -7.77
C ILE A 91 3.95 4.35 -8.00
N ALA A 92 3.92 4.80 -9.26
CA ALA A 92 3.68 6.20 -9.55
C ALA A 92 2.26 6.65 -9.22
N ALA A 93 1.25 5.78 -9.35
CA ALA A 93 -0.10 6.05 -8.90
C ALA A 93 -0.17 6.15 -7.37
N TYR A 94 0.49 5.24 -6.66
CA TYR A 94 0.57 5.27 -5.20
C TYR A 94 1.30 6.50 -4.66
N LEU A 95 2.42 6.91 -5.28
CA LEU A 95 3.13 8.13 -4.90
C LEU A 95 2.27 9.38 -5.13
N TYR A 96 1.43 9.40 -6.17
CA TYR A 96 0.46 10.47 -6.38
C TYR A 96 -0.57 10.53 -5.25
N VAL A 97 -1.12 9.39 -4.83
CA VAL A 97 -2.02 9.33 -3.66
C VAL A 97 -1.33 9.89 -2.43
N LYS A 98 -0.10 9.42 -2.15
CA LYS A 98 0.68 9.82 -0.99
C LYS A 98 0.98 11.32 -0.95
N ALA A 99 1.29 11.92 -2.09
CA ALA A 99 1.73 13.32 -2.17
C ALA A 99 0.59 14.34 -2.27
N HIS A 100 -0.60 13.95 -2.72
CA HIS A 100 -1.66 14.95 -3.02
C HIS A 100 -2.97 14.62 -2.33
N VAL A 101 -3.39 13.37 -2.38
CA VAL A 101 -4.71 13.00 -1.85
C VAL A 101 -4.66 12.86 -0.33
N LEU A 102 -3.53 12.42 0.24
CA LEU A 102 -3.36 12.36 1.70
C LEU A 102 -3.24 13.76 2.33
N GLU A 103 -2.54 14.69 1.68
CA GLU A 103 -2.40 16.08 2.16
C GLU A 103 -3.77 16.78 2.21
N ASP A 104 -4.59 16.64 1.16
CA ASP A 104 -5.97 17.14 1.10
C ASP A 104 -6.89 16.54 2.19
N MET A 105 -6.54 15.36 2.72
CA MET A 105 -7.27 14.67 3.79
C MET A 105 -6.82 15.11 5.20
N GLU A 106 -5.65 15.74 5.34
CA GLU A 106 -5.17 16.31 6.61
C GLU A 106 -5.68 17.73 6.84
N GLU A 107 -5.96 18.49 5.78
CA GLU A 107 -6.46 19.88 5.87
C GLU A 107 -7.98 20.01 6.17
N LYS A 108 -8.72 18.90 6.32
CA LYS A 108 -10.17 18.87 6.60
C LYS A 108 -10.52 18.26 7.95
#